data_AF-A0A1I7DY64-F1
#
_entry.id   AF-A0A1I7DY64-F1
#
_cell.length_a   1.000
_cell.length_b   1.000
_cell.length_c   1.000
_cell.angle_alpha   90.00
_cell.angle_beta   90.00
_cell.angle_gamma   90.00
#
_symmetry.space_group_name_H-M   'P 1'
#
loop_
_entity.id
_entity.type
_entity.pdbx_description
1 polymer ?
#
loop_
_entity_poly.entity_id
_entity_poly.type
_entity_poly.pdbx_seq_one_letter_code
_entity_poly.pdbx_strand_id
1 'polypeptide(L)'
;MDMRRKKTFSPHVVPLSSRVLIINAGEYKQKTRDQIRSSAYVIDTLEAALWAVWNTNNFRDAVLLAANLGDDADSVAATAGQIAGALYGHAGIPQNWKDKLVQHGRIVHIATELFDRAPDENFL
;
A
#
# COMPACT_ATOMS: atom_id res chain seq x y z
N MET A 1 16.78 1.10 -8.95
CA MET A 1 15.52 1.38 -8.24
C MET A 1 14.80 2.51 -8.97
N ASP A 2 13.57 2.27 -9.42
CA ASP A 2 12.77 3.21 -10.24
C ASP A 2 12.58 4.58 -9.56
N MET A 3 12.65 5.66 -10.35
CA MET A 3 12.49 7.05 -9.92
C MET A 3 11.10 7.31 -9.33
N ARG A 4 10.05 6.64 -9.85
CA ARG A 4 8.68 6.72 -9.29
C ARG A 4 8.63 6.21 -7.86
N ARG A 5 9.25 5.05 -7.60
CA ARG A 5 9.32 4.43 -6.28
C ARG A 5 10.02 5.34 -5.27
N LYS A 6 11.15 5.94 -5.64
CA LYS A 6 11.86 6.87 -4.76
C LYS A 6 11.00 8.08 -4.37
N LYS A 7 10.23 8.62 -5.31
CA LYS A 7 9.30 9.73 -5.07
C LYS A 7 8.12 9.31 -4.18
N THR A 8 7.54 8.14 -4.40
CA THR A 8 6.38 7.65 -3.60
C THR A 8 6.71 7.45 -2.12
N PHE A 9 7.94 7.03 -1.80
CA PHE A 9 8.37 6.68 -0.43
C PHE A 9 9.36 7.70 0.16
N SER A 10 9.31 8.96 -0.28
CA SER A 10 10.13 10.05 0.28
C SER A 10 9.57 10.53 1.62
N PRO A 11 10.43 10.87 2.60
CA PRO A 11 9.98 11.45 3.86
C PRO A 11 9.37 12.84 3.66
N HIS A 12 8.38 13.17 4.49
CA HIS A 12 7.77 14.50 4.58
C HIS A 12 8.23 15.24 5.83
N VAL A 13 8.34 16.57 5.76
CA VAL A 13 8.70 17.43 6.90
C VAL A 13 7.43 18.02 7.49
N VAL A 14 6.85 17.33 8.47
CA VAL A 14 5.60 17.70 9.16
C VAL A 14 5.62 17.25 10.63
N PRO A 15 4.87 17.89 11.55
CA PRO A 15 4.80 17.46 12.94
C PRO A 15 4.08 16.11 13.07
N LEU A 16 4.80 15.09 13.55
CA LEU A 16 4.32 13.71 13.68
C LEU A 16 4.60 13.15 15.08
N SER A 17 3.79 12.19 15.52
CA SER A 17 4.11 11.39 16.71
C SER A 17 5.35 10.52 16.45
N SER A 18 6.08 10.15 17.52
CA SER A 18 7.40 9.51 17.39
C SER A 18 7.39 8.24 16.52
N ARG A 19 6.37 7.37 16.66
CA ARG A 19 6.30 6.14 15.84
C ARG A 19 6.04 6.45 14.36
N VAL A 20 5.19 7.42 14.07
CA VAL A 20 4.89 7.83 12.69
C VAL A 20 6.11 8.49 12.05
N LEU A 21 6.89 9.24 12.82
CA LEU A 21 8.14 9.84 12.36
C LEU A 21 9.16 8.78 11.92
N ILE A 22 9.29 7.69 12.68
CA ILE A 22 10.18 6.56 12.35
C ILE A 22 9.76 5.90 11.02
N ILE A 23 8.46 5.68 10.83
CA ILE A 23 7.93 5.17 9.56
C ILE A 23 8.20 6.17 8.43
N ASN A 24 7.91 7.45 8.63
CA ASN A 24 8.14 8.50 7.64
C ASN A 24 9.62 8.59 7.22
N ALA A 25 10.54 8.42 8.16
CA ALA A 25 11.98 8.36 7.88
C ALA A 25 12.39 7.13 7.05
N GLY A 26 11.51 6.14 6.93
CA GLY A 26 11.72 4.94 6.10
C GLY A 26 12.41 3.80 6.82
N GLU A 27 12.35 3.73 8.16
CA GLU A 27 13.02 2.69 8.96
C GLU A 27 12.58 1.28 8.55
N TYR A 28 11.31 1.10 8.17
CA TYR A 28 10.78 -0.17 7.66
C TYR A 28 11.57 -0.71 6.46
N LYS A 29 12.29 0.13 5.71
CA LYS A 29 13.05 -0.31 4.53
C LYS A 29 14.18 -1.29 4.87
N GLN A 30 14.67 -1.28 6.11
CA GLN A 30 15.76 -2.12 6.60
C GLN A 30 15.31 -3.22 7.57
N LYS A 31 14.00 -3.27 7.89
CA LYS A 31 13.47 -4.27 8.81
C LYS A 31 13.42 -5.65 8.16
N THR A 32 13.69 -6.67 8.97
CA THR A 32 13.43 -8.08 8.66
C THR A 32 11.99 -8.44 9.02
N ARG A 33 11.52 -9.59 8.53
CA ARG A 33 10.12 -10.01 8.68
C ARG A 33 9.68 -10.15 10.14
N ASP A 34 10.54 -10.67 11.01
CA ASP A 34 10.30 -10.87 12.45
C ASP A 34 10.24 -9.56 13.25
N GLN A 35 10.70 -8.45 12.65
CA GLN A 35 10.61 -7.11 13.23
C GLN A 35 9.33 -6.36 12.82
N ILE A 36 8.52 -6.96 11.95
CA ILE A 36 7.24 -6.39 11.48
C ILE A 36 6.10 -7.05 12.24
N ARG A 37 5.19 -6.22 12.76
CA ARG A 37 3.96 -6.65 13.42
C ARG A 37 2.79 -6.40 12.47
N SER A 38 1.83 -7.33 12.46
CA SER A 38 0.57 -7.23 11.73
C SER A 38 -0.61 -7.22 12.70
N SER A 39 -0.51 -6.47 13.80
CA SER A 39 -1.62 -6.33 14.76
C SER A 39 -2.69 -5.37 14.25
N ALA A 40 -3.83 -5.33 14.95
CA ALA A 40 -4.91 -4.36 14.70
C ALA A 40 -4.57 -2.90 15.05
N TYR A 41 -3.32 -2.60 15.44
CA TYR A 41 -2.88 -1.25 15.68
C TYR A 41 -2.48 -0.56 14.37
N VAL A 42 -3.15 0.55 14.04
CA VAL A 42 -2.96 1.28 12.77
C VAL A 42 -1.50 1.58 12.39
N ILE A 43 -0.61 1.81 13.37
CA ILE A 43 0.81 2.08 13.12
C ILE A 43 1.53 0.80 12.67
N ASP A 44 1.22 -0.34 13.28
CA ASP A 44 1.77 -1.64 12.89
C ASP A 44 1.27 -1.99 11.47
N THR A 45 -0.03 -1.80 11.19
CA THR A 45 -0.61 -2.04 9.87
C THR A 45 0.04 -1.19 8.77
N LEU A 46 0.20 0.11 9.02
CA LEU A 46 0.84 1.03 8.07
C LEU A 46 2.30 0.63 7.80
N GLU A 47 3.06 0.35 8.86
CA GLU A 47 4.46 -0.05 8.73
C GLU A 47 4.59 -1.37 7.95
N ALA A 48 3.77 -2.37 8.27
CA ALA A 48 3.78 -3.67 7.62
C ALA A 48 3.41 -3.60 6.14
N ALA A 49 2.41 -2.79 5.78
CA ALA A 49 2.02 -2.58 4.40
C ALA A 49 3.13 -1.89 3.58
N LEU A 50 3.74 -0.83 4.12
CA LEU A 50 4.87 -0.15 3.48
C LEU A 50 6.08 -1.08 3.33
N TRP A 51 6.37 -1.88 4.36
CA TRP A 51 7.43 -2.90 4.34
C TRP A 51 7.19 -3.93 3.24
N ALA A 52 5.98 -4.47 3.12
CA ALA A 52 5.65 -5.48 2.12
C ALA A 52 5.79 -4.95 0.69
N VAL A 53 5.31 -3.73 0.44
CA VAL A 53 5.44 -3.10 -0.89
C VAL A 53 6.89 -2.72 -1.18
N TRP A 54 7.68 -2.30 -0.19
CA TRP A 54 9.08 -1.97 -0.38
C TRP A 54 9.93 -3.19 -0.74
N ASN A 55 9.68 -4.33 -0.08
CA ASN A 55 10.47 -5.56 -0.22
C ASN A 55 10.07 -6.47 -1.39
N THR A 56 9.14 -6.03 -2.25
CA THR A 56 8.66 -6.79 -3.42
C THR A 56 8.78 -5.97 -4.69
N ASN A 57 8.50 -6.53 -5.87
CA ASN A 57 8.66 -5.80 -7.15
C ASN A 57 7.44 -5.84 -8.06
N ASN A 58 6.31 -6.35 -7.58
CA ASN A 58 5.05 -6.41 -8.30
C ASN A 58 3.87 -6.49 -7.30
N PHE A 59 2.66 -6.24 -7.80
CA PHE A 59 1.43 -6.25 -7.00
C PHE A 59 1.19 -7.60 -6.30
N ARG A 60 1.36 -8.70 -7.04
CA ARG A 60 1.08 -10.06 -6.55
C ARG A 60 1.91 -10.37 -5.32
N ASP A 61 3.22 -10.18 -5.42
CA ASP A 61 4.15 -10.53 -4.36
C ASP A 61 3.99 -9.59 -3.17
N ALA A 62 3.68 -8.31 -3.39
CA ALA A 62 3.39 -7.35 -2.31
C ALA A 62 2.17 -7.79 -1.46
N VAL A 63 1.05 -8.11 -2.12
CA VAL A 63 -0.17 -8.54 -1.44
C VAL A 63 0.00 -9.89 -0.77
N LEU A 64 0.69 -10.84 -1.41
CA LEU A 64 0.98 -12.13 -0.78
C LEU A 64 1.92 -11.99 0.42
N LEU A 65 2.95 -11.16 0.33
CA LEU A 65 3.87 -10.93 1.44
C LEU A 65 3.13 -10.32 2.64
N ALA A 66 2.28 -9.32 2.40
CA ALA A 66 1.42 -8.68 3.39
C ALA A 66 0.43 -9.67 4.03
N ALA A 67 -0.36 -10.38 3.23
CA ALA A 67 -1.36 -11.33 3.72
C ALA A 67 -0.76 -12.48 4.53
N ASN A 68 0.44 -12.94 4.16
CA ASN A 68 1.11 -14.02 4.88
C ASN A 68 1.75 -13.56 6.20
N LEU A 69 1.73 -12.28 6.58
CA LEU A 69 2.20 -11.84 7.91
C LEU A 69 1.35 -12.43 9.05
N GLY A 70 0.09 -12.79 8.78
CA GLY A 70 -0.84 -13.33 9.78
C GLY A 70 -1.40 -12.27 10.72
N ASP A 71 -2.04 -12.69 11.81
CA ASP A 71 -2.76 -11.83 12.75
C ASP A 71 -3.83 -11.00 12.03
N ASP A 72 -3.76 -9.67 11.99
CA ASP A 72 -4.64 -8.78 11.22
C ASP A 72 -4.22 -8.71 9.73
N ALA A 73 -4.20 -9.89 9.10
CA ALA A 73 -3.69 -10.10 7.74
C ALA A 73 -4.53 -9.38 6.67
N ASP A 74 -5.84 -9.28 6.86
CA ASP A 74 -6.75 -8.63 5.94
C ASP A 74 -6.53 -7.12 5.90
N SER A 75 -6.37 -6.47 7.06
CA SER A 75 -6.07 -5.04 7.11
C SER A 75 -4.72 -4.72 6.45
N VAL A 76 -3.67 -5.48 6.78
CA VAL A 76 -2.34 -5.27 6.19
C VAL A 76 -2.35 -5.51 4.68
N ALA A 77 -3.02 -6.57 4.20
CA ALA A 77 -3.14 -6.87 2.77
C ALA A 77 -3.99 -5.83 2.03
N ALA A 78 -5.06 -5.32 2.63
CA ALA A 78 -5.90 -4.28 2.03
C ALA A 78 -5.14 -2.95 1.91
N THR A 79 -4.38 -2.55 2.94
CA THR A 79 -3.53 -1.36 2.88
C THR A 79 -2.38 -1.54 1.88
N ALA A 80 -1.70 -2.69 1.86
CA ALA A 80 -0.67 -2.99 0.88
C ALA A 80 -1.22 -3.00 -0.55
N GLY A 81 -2.44 -3.51 -0.75
CA GLY A 81 -3.14 -3.54 -2.04
C GLY A 81 -3.43 -2.15 -2.58
N GLN A 82 -3.80 -1.19 -1.73
CA GLN A 82 -3.97 0.22 -2.15
C GLN A 82 -2.64 0.81 -2.64
N ILE A 83 -1.56 0.66 -1.85
CA ILE A 83 -0.25 1.23 -2.16
C ILE A 83 0.36 0.57 -3.41
N ALA A 84 0.35 -0.76 -3.47
CA ALA A 84 0.86 -1.51 -4.63
C ALA A 84 0.00 -1.28 -5.87
N GLY A 85 -1.33 -1.18 -5.72
CA GLY A 85 -2.25 -0.91 -6.82
C GLY A 85 -2.01 0.47 -7.43
N ALA A 86 -1.76 1.49 -6.61
CA ALA A 86 -1.37 2.82 -7.09
C ALA A 86 -0.01 2.81 -7.79
N LEU A 87 0.95 2.01 -7.28
CA LEU A 87 2.31 1.95 -7.83
C LEU A 87 2.40 1.19 -9.16
N TYR A 88 1.71 0.06 -9.28
CA TYR A 88 1.79 -0.84 -10.43
C TYR A 88 0.59 -0.72 -11.40
N GLY A 89 -0.44 0.02 -11.01
CA GLY A 89 -1.68 0.19 -11.77
C GLY A 89 -2.58 -1.05 -11.77
N HIS A 90 -3.84 -0.86 -12.18
CA HIS A 90 -4.81 -1.96 -12.33
C HIS A 90 -4.36 -3.06 -13.30
N ALA A 91 -3.60 -2.68 -14.34
CA ALA A 91 -2.99 -3.61 -15.28
C ALA A 91 -1.93 -4.52 -14.63
N GLY A 92 -1.31 -4.10 -13.52
CA GLY A 92 -0.35 -4.88 -12.76
C GLY A 92 -0.98 -5.94 -11.84
N ILE A 93 -2.31 -5.95 -11.68
CA ILE A 93 -3.03 -6.93 -10.87
C ILE A 93 -3.20 -8.23 -11.69
N PRO A 94 -2.90 -9.42 -11.12
CA PRO A 94 -3.10 -10.69 -11.78
C PRO A 94 -4.52 -10.86 -12.33
N GLN A 95 -4.64 -11.24 -13.61
CA GLN A 95 -5.95 -11.35 -14.26
C GLN A 95 -6.87 -12.34 -13.54
N ASN A 96 -6.33 -13.50 -13.16
CA ASN A 96 -7.06 -14.53 -12.41
C ASN A 96 -7.56 -14.07 -11.03
N TRP A 97 -7.02 -13.01 -10.45
CA TRP A 97 -7.53 -12.41 -9.23
C TRP A 97 -8.69 -11.45 -9.53
N LYS A 98 -8.55 -10.63 -10.59
CA LYS A 98 -9.63 -9.75 -11.07
C LYS A 98 -10.88 -10.56 -11.43
N ASP A 99 -10.71 -11.67 -12.14
CA ASP A 99 -11.81 -12.53 -12.58
C ASP A 99 -12.58 -13.16 -11.42
N LYS A 100 -11.94 -13.31 -10.24
CA LYS A 100 -12.53 -13.90 -9.04
C LYS A 100 -13.07 -12.87 -8.05
N LEU A 101 -12.66 -11.61 -8.18
CA LEU A 101 -13.06 -10.57 -7.24
C LEU A 101 -14.54 -10.25 -7.42
N VAL A 102 -15.33 -10.52 -6.39
CA VAL A 102 -16.75 -10.22 -6.37
C VAL A 102 -16.97 -8.73 -6.62
N GLN A 103 -17.91 -8.41 -7.53
CA GLN A 103 -18.22 -7.05 -7.94
C GLN A 103 -17.03 -6.27 -8.55
N HIS A 104 -16.02 -6.95 -9.11
CA HIS A 104 -14.86 -6.32 -9.76
C HIS A 104 -15.25 -5.17 -10.71
N GLY A 105 -16.21 -5.40 -11.62
CA GLY A 105 -16.67 -4.38 -12.56
C GLY A 105 -17.25 -3.13 -11.89
N ARG A 106 -18.02 -3.30 -10.80
CA ARG A 106 -18.58 -2.17 -10.02
C ARG A 106 -17.48 -1.40 -9.30
N ILE A 107 -16.50 -2.10 -8.71
CA ILE A 107 -15.37 -1.45 -8.01
C ILE A 107 -14.54 -0.62 -9.00
N VAL A 108 -14.25 -1.18 -10.19
CA VAL A 108 -13.56 -0.44 -11.25
C VAL A 108 -14.35 0.78 -11.70
N HIS A 109 -15.67 0.64 -11.89
CA HIS A 109 -16.52 1.77 -12.27
C HIS A 109 -16.49 2.91 -11.24
N ILE A 110 -16.60 2.59 -9.94
CA ILE A 110 -16.51 3.60 -8.86
C ILE A 110 -15.12 4.28 -8.89
N ALA A 111 -14.05 3.51 -9.07
CA ALA A 111 -12.70 4.09 -9.15
C ALA A 111 -12.54 5.05 -10.34
N THR A 112 -13.12 4.71 -11.49
CA THR A 112 -13.16 5.58 -12.67
C THR A 112 -13.98 6.84 -12.40
N GLU A 113 -15.17 6.73 -11.81
CA GLU A 113 -15.98 7.91 -11.47
C GLU A 113 -15.28 8.85 -10.48
N LEU A 114 -14.59 8.30 -9.48
CA LEU A 114 -13.81 9.11 -8.53
C LEU A 114 -12.65 9.84 -9.20
N PHE A 115 -11.97 9.18 -10.15
CA PHE A 115 -10.89 9.78 -10.93
C PHE A 115 -11.42 10.91 -11.82
N ASP A 116 -12.51 10.67 -12.55
CA ASP A 116 -13.11 11.64 -13.47
C ASP A 116 -13.72 12.86 -12.75
N ARG A 117 -14.13 12.69 -11.48
CA ARG A 117 -14.70 13.75 -10.64
C ARG A 117 -13.66 14.44 -9.73
N ALA A 118 -12.37 14.13 -9.87
CA ALA A 118 -11.33 14.79 -9.09
C ALA A 118 -11.38 16.32 -9.35
N PRO A 119 -11.46 17.17 -8.32
CA PRO A 119 -11.51 18.62 -8.50
C PRO A 119 -10.20 19.14 -9.08
N ASP A 120 -10.27 20.22 -9.85
CA ASP A 120 -9.08 20.95 -10.32
C ASP A 120 -8.25 21.48 -9.12
N GLU A 121 -6.93 21.58 -9.30
CA GLU A 121 -5.99 21.97 -8.23
C GLU A 121 -6.27 23.35 -7.60
N ASN A 122 -7.07 24.20 -8.25
CA ASN A 122 -7.36 25.57 -7.82
C ASN A 122 -8.33 25.69 -6.63
N PHE A 123 -8.76 24.57 -6.02
CA PHE A 123 -9.70 24.55 -4.89
C PHE A 123 -9.07 24.22 -3.52
N LEU A 124 -7.73 24.18 -3.41
CA LEU A 124 -6.98 23.93 -2.18
C LEU A 124 -5.89 25.00 -1.96
#